data_AF-S7ZIP7-F1
#
_entry.id   AF-S7ZIP7-F1
#
_cell.length_a   1.000
_cell.length_b   1.000
_cell.length_c   1.000
_cell.angle_alpha   90.00
_cell.angle_beta   90.00
_cell.angle_gamma   90.00
#
_symmetry.space_group_name_H-M   'P 1'
#
loop_
_entity.id
_entity.type
_entity.pdbx_description
1 polymer ?
#
loop_
_entity_poly.entity_id
_entity_poly.type
_entity_poly.pdbx_seq_one_letter_code
_entity_poly.pdbx_strand_id
1 'polypeptide(L)'
;MADIDVKLASWKLVEVGRLVLIRRGPFAGKLAAIVEIVDHRRVLVDGPSGEEQKIVPRHVLPLAHATLTHFVIPQLPRAAGTGPVKKLWAKNEIDGKWASSGFAQKTERTERRKNLTDFERFKVLRLRKQARYEVQKSHAKVKAAAAKS
;
A
#
# COMPACT_ATOMS: atom_id res chain seq x y z
N MET A 1 4.28 -8.10 -39.99
CA MET A 1 5.01 -8.86 -38.94
C MET A 1 4.42 -8.41 -37.61
N ALA A 2 4.02 -9.32 -36.73
CA ALA A 2 3.47 -8.92 -35.44
C ALA A 2 4.60 -8.38 -34.56
N ASP A 3 4.50 -7.11 -34.17
CA ASP A 3 5.46 -6.50 -33.25
C ASP A 3 5.31 -7.16 -31.87
N ILE A 4 6.32 -7.91 -31.46
CA ILE A 4 6.39 -8.51 -30.13
C ILE A 4 6.93 -7.44 -29.18
N ASP A 5 6.04 -6.85 -28.37
CA ASP A 5 6.38 -5.89 -27.32
C ASP A 5 7.01 -6.62 -26.12
N VAL A 6 8.34 -6.78 -26.15
CA VAL A 6 9.11 -7.36 -25.04
C VAL A 6 9.23 -6.33 -23.91
N LYS A 7 8.32 -6.40 -22.94
CA LYS A 7 8.37 -5.54 -21.74
C LYS A 7 9.43 -6.05 -20.77
N LEU A 8 10.41 -5.21 -20.48
CA LEU A 8 11.39 -5.45 -19.41
C LEU A 8 10.69 -5.56 -18.04
N ALA A 9 11.21 -6.42 -17.18
CA ALA A 9 10.72 -6.56 -15.82
C ALA A 9 10.91 -5.25 -15.05
N SER A 10 9.80 -4.61 -14.67
CA SER A 10 9.83 -3.39 -13.85
C SER A 10 10.02 -3.77 -12.38
N TRP A 11 11.28 -3.91 -11.96
CA TRP A 11 11.61 -4.11 -10.55
C TRP A 11 11.42 -2.83 -9.76
N LYS A 12 11.05 -2.96 -8.49
CA LYS A 12 11.05 -1.82 -7.56
C LYS A 12 12.48 -1.54 -7.14
N LEU A 13 13.03 -0.44 -7.63
CA LEU A 13 14.41 -0.05 -7.36
C LEU A 13 14.50 0.84 -6.13
N VAL A 14 15.64 0.84 -5.44
CA VAL A 14 15.94 1.85 -4.42
C VAL A 14 16.39 3.10 -5.17
N GLU A 15 15.51 4.10 -5.23
CA GLU A 15 15.75 5.34 -5.97
C GLU A 15 15.14 6.54 -5.24
N VAL A 16 15.66 7.73 -5.53
CA VAL A 16 15.17 9.00 -4.97
C VAL A 16 13.73 9.24 -5.45
N GLY A 17 12.86 9.62 -4.53
CA GLY A 17 11.43 9.84 -4.77
C GLY A 17 10.57 8.60 -4.59
N ARG A 18 11.14 7.39 -4.53
CA ARG A 18 10.33 6.18 -4.29
C ARG A 18 9.75 6.17 -2.90
N LEU A 19 8.47 5.83 -2.81
CA LEU A 19 7.78 5.69 -1.54
C LEU A 19 8.04 4.32 -0.93
N VAL A 20 8.30 4.33 0.37
CA VAL A 20 8.56 3.17 1.20
C VAL A 20 7.58 3.10 2.35
N LEU A 21 7.10 1.89 2.61
CA LEU A 21 6.34 1.57 3.80
C LEU A 21 7.29 1.09 4.89
N ILE A 22 7.29 1.76 6.03
CA ILE A 22 8.10 1.38 7.19
C ILE A 22 7.44 0.18 7.88
N ARG A 23 8.17 -0.92 8.04
CA ARG A 23 7.68 -2.16 8.69
C ARG A 23 7.98 -2.24 10.17
N ARG A 24 9.08 -1.62 10.62
CA ARG A 24 9.60 -1.73 11.99
C ARG A 24 10.07 -0.37 12.50
N GLY A 25 10.03 -0.20 13.81
CA GLY A 25 10.43 1.02 14.50
C GLY A 25 9.24 1.93 14.86
N PRO A 26 9.51 3.15 15.36
CA PRO A 26 8.48 4.05 15.88
C PRO A 26 7.50 4.55 14.82
N PHE A 27 7.88 4.47 13.55
CA PHE A 27 7.06 4.91 12.41
C PHE A 27 6.49 3.74 11.60
N ALA A 28 6.40 2.54 12.19
CA ALA A 28 5.86 1.36 11.51
C ALA A 28 4.42 1.61 11.01
N GLY A 29 4.12 1.14 9.81
CA GLY A 29 2.84 1.35 9.13
C GLY A 29 2.72 2.70 8.41
N LYS A 30 3.68 3.62 8.58
CA LYS A 30 3.68 4.92 7.90
C LYS A 30 4.45 4.89 6.59
N LEU A 31 4.12 5.85 5.72
CA LEU A 31 4.70 6.03 4.40
C LEU A 31 5.76 7.13 4.44
N ALA A 32 6.87 6.94 3.73
CA ALA A 32 7.90 7.96 3.56
C ALA A 32 8.50 7.90 2.15
N ALA A 33 9.05 9.01 1.67
CA ALA A 33 9.81 9.06 0.42
C ALA A 33 11.30 8.89 0.69
N ILE A 34 12.00 8.16 -0.17
CA ILE A 34 13.47 8.13 -0.18
C ILE A 34 13.96 9.46 -0.74
N VAL A 35 14.70 10.22 0.06
CA VAL A 35 15.28 11.52 -0.34
C VAL A 35 16.71 11.34 -0.84
N GLU A 36 17.45 10.43 -0.21
CA GLU A 36 18.83 10.13 -0.55
C GLU A 36 19.19 8.70 -0.15
N ILE A 37 20.12 8.10 -0.89
CA ILE A 37 20.69 6.80 -0.57
C ILE A 37 22.00 7.04 0.18
N VAL A 38 22.07 6.60 1.43
CA VAL A 38 23.25 6.81 2.28
C VAL A 38 24.29 5.74 1.96
N ASP A 39 23.87 4.48 1.98
CA ASP A 39 24.71 3.32 1.66
C ASP A 39 23.82 2.15 1.19
N HIS A 40 24.43 0.99 0.95
CA HIS A 40 23.73 -0.21 0.47
C HIS A 40 22.63 -0.74 1.40
N ARG A 41 22.64 -0.35 2.68
CA ARG A 41 21.72 -0.86 3.71
C ARG A 41 20.78 0.22 4.24
N ARG A 42 21.04 1.49 3.99
CA ARG A 42 20.33 2.62 4.63
C ARG A 42 20.00 3.71 3.62
N VAL A 43 18.81 4.28 3.80
CA VAL A 43 18.30 5.40 3.02
C VAL A 43 17.87 6.51 3.94
N LEU A 44 18.05 7.75 3.51
CA LEU A 44 17.48 8.92 4.16
C LEU A 44 16.04 9.08 3.68
N VAL A 45 15.09 9.06 4.60
CA VAL A 45 13.66 9.14 4.29
C VAL A 45 13.03 10.38 4.89
N ASP A 46 11.97 10.86 4.26
CA ASP A 46 11.13 11.96 4.75
C ASP A 46 9.67 11.73 4.33
N GLY A 47 8.73 11.91 5.25
CA GLY A 47 7.30 11.65 5.03
C GLY A 47 6.41 12.77 5.58
N PRO A 48 6.36 13.94 4.90
CA PRO A 48 5.54 15.07 5.31
C PRO A 48 4.08 14.90 4.87
N SER A 49 3.43 13.85 5.37
CA SER A 49 2.00 13.59 5.19
C SER A 49 1.14 14.77 5.69
N GLY A 50 -0.04 14.96 5.09
CA GLY A 50 -1.00 15.97 5.54
C GLY A 50 -1.60 15.67 6.92
N GLU A 51 -1.71 14.40 7.28
CA GLU A 51 -2.23 13.96 8.59
C GLU A 51 -1.11 13.84 9.64
N GLU A 52 -1.26 14.52 10.78
CA GLU A 52 -0.25 14.56 11.86
C GLU A 52 0.17 13.16 12.35
N GLN A 53 -0.79 12.25 12.49
CA GLN A 53 -0.53 10.88 12.93
C GLN A 53 0.33 10.09 11.94
N LYS A 54 0.32 10.44 10.65
CA LYS A 54 1.05 9.75 9.58
C LYS A 54 2.38 10.44 9.23
N ILE A 55 2.73 11.54 9.89
CA ILE A 55 4.01 12.22 9.66
C ILE A 55 5.16 11.30 10.07
N VAL A 56 6.16 11.26 9.19
CA VAL A 56 7.46 10.64 9.42
C VAL A 56 8.52 11.74 9.31
N PRO A 57 9.23 12.07 10.41
CA PRO A 57 10.29 13.07 10.36
C PRO A 57 11.46 12.57 9.52
N ARG A 58 12.26 13.49 9.01
CA ARG A 58 13.47 13.18 8.25
C ARG A 58 14.45 12.38 9.11
N HIS A 59 14.76 11.15 8.72
CA HIS A 59 15.73 10.31 9.44
C HIS A 59 16.30 9.20 8.54
N VAL A 60 17.35 8.53 9.01
CA VAL A 60 17.94 7.39 8.30
C VAL A 60 17.17 6.12 8.63
N LEU A 61 16.70 5.42 7.59
CA LEU A 61 15.95 4.18 7.68
C LEU A 61 16.78 3.02 7.09
N PRO A 62 17.01 1.93 7.84
CA PRO A 62 17.54 0.69 7.28
C PRO A 62 16.57 0.08 6.26
N LEU A 63 17.06 -0.26 5.07
CA LEU A 63 16.27 -0.87 3.99
C LEU A 63 15.62 -2.20 4.41
N ALA A 64 16.25 -2.95 5.32
CA ALA A 64 15.68 -4.17 5.91
C ALA A 64 14.36 -3.93 6.65
N HIS A 65 14.11 -2.69 7.11
CA HIS A 65 12.90 -2.28 7.81
C HIS A 65 11.87 -1.63 6.86
N ALA A 66 12.16 -1.54 5.57
CA ALA A 66 11.34 -0.86 4.58
C ALA A 66 10.73 -1.86 3.57
N THR A 67 9.56 -1.54 3.04
CA THR A 67 9.02 -2.16 1.82
C THR A 67 8.96 -1.14 0.72
N LEU A 68 9.54 -1.45 -0.43
CA LEU A 68 9.37 -0.62 -1.61
C LEU A 68 7.93 -0.72 -2.13
N THR A 69 7.31 0.44 -2.35
CA THR A 69 6.00 0.53 -3.00
C THR A 69 6.16 0.78 -4.50
N HIS A 70 5.06 0.73 -5.24
CA HIS A 70 5.06 1.06 -6.68
C HIS A 70 5.06 2.56 -6.95
N PHE A 71 4.78 3.38 -5.94
CA PHE A 71 4.66 4.82 -6.08
C PHE A 71 6.03 5.48 -6.04
N VAL A 72 6.24 6.43 -6.95
CA VAL A 72 7.45 7.25 -7.05
C VAL A 72 7.00 8.69 -7.23
N ILE A 73 7.57 9.60 -6.45
CA ILE A 73 7.44 11.05 -6.66
C ILE A 73 8.40 11.42 -7.79
N PRO A 74 7.90 11.82 -8.97
CA PRO A 74 8.77 12.18 -10.08
C PRO A 74 9.57 13.44 -9.76
N GLN A 75 10.80 13.51 -10.28
CA GLN A 75 11.65 14.70 -10.25
C GLN A 75 11.94 15.25 -8.84
N LEU A 76 11.95 14.40 -7.81
CA LEU A 76 12.42 14.81 -6.49
C LEU A 76 13.94 15.06 -6.55
N PRO A 77 14.43 16.27 -6.25
CA PRO A 77 15.87 16.53 -6.20
C PRO A 77 16.53 15.68 -5.12
N ARG A 78 17.73 15.16 -5.40
CA ARG A 78 18.52 14.44 -4.40
C ARG A 78 18.77 15.34 -3.18
N ALA A 79 18.68 14.76 -1.98
CA ALA A 79 18.91 15.44 -0.71
C ALA A 79 17.90 16.58 -0.40
N ALA A 80 16.82 16.73 -1.18
CA ALA A 80 15.81 17.78 -0.99
C ALA A 80 15.31 17.87 0.46
N GLY A 81 15.19 19.08 1.01
CA GLY A 81 14.63 19.32 2.34
C GLY A 81 13.14 18.98 2.44
N THR A 82 12.59 19.00 3.66
CA THR A 82 11.19 18.66 3.93
C THR A 82 10.20 19.60 3.23
N GLY A 83 10.54 20.88 3.05
CA GLY A 83 9.69 21.85 2.33
C GLY A 83 9.40 21.44 0.89
N PRO A 84 10.43 21.25 0.04
CA PRO A 84 10.25 20.71 -1.32
C PRO A 84 9.56 19.35 -1.37
N VAL A 85 9.91 18.42 -0.47
CA VAL A 85 9.27 17.10 -0.39
C VAL A 85 7.78 17.26 -0.13
N LYS A 86 7.37 18.11 0.82
CA LYS A 86 5.96 18.38 1.15
C LYS A 86 5.19 18.95 -0.04
N LYS A 87 5.79 19.89 -0.77
CA LYS A 87 5.19 20.47 -1.98
C LYS A 87 4.94 19.40 -3.05
N LEU A 88 5.93 18.55 -3.31
CA LEU A 88 5.80 17.48 -4.31
C LEU A 88 4.90 16.34 -3.84
N TRP A 89 4.89 16.03 -2.55
CA TRP A 89 4.00 15.05 -1.93
C TRP A 89 2.53 15.44 -2.14
N ALA A 90 2.19 16.70 -1.83
CA ALA A 90 0.86 17.25 -2.05
C ALA A 90 0.52 17.34 -3.55
N LYS A 91 1.44 17.85 -4.38
CA LYS A 91 1.24 17.95 -5.84
C LYS A 91 0.94 16.60 -6.50
N ASN A 92 1.53 15.52 -5.99
CA ASN A 92 1.31 14.17 -6.52
C ASN A 92 0.18 13.41 -5.82
N GLU A 93 -0.52 14.04 -4.88
CA GLU A 93 -1.66 13.46 -4.14
C GLU A 93 -1.33 12.08 -3.54
N ILE A 94 -0.13 11.97 -2.96
CA ILE A 94 0.40 10.69 -2.50
C ILE A 94 -0.49 10.04 -1.45
N ASP A 95 -1.03 10.82 -0.51
CA ASP A 95 -1.90 10.29 0.56
C ASP A 95 -3.18 9.67 -0.02
N GLY A 96 -3.78 10.31 -1.03
CA GLY A 96 -4.96 9.79 -1.73
C GLY A 96 -4.65 8.55 -2.57
N LYS A 97 -3.54 8.54 -3.29
CA LYS A 97 -3.06 7.37 -4.05
C LYS A 97 -2.73 6.19 -3.14
N TRP A 98 -2.14 6.45 -1.97
CA TRP A 98 -1.86 5.42 -0.99
C TRP A 98 -3.16 4.87 -0.40
N ALA A 99 -4.10 5.72 0.00
CA ALA A 99 -5.39 5.31 0.56
C ALA A 99 -6.22 4.45 -0.41
N SER A 100 -6.20 4.77 -1.71
CA SER A 100 -6.86 3.97 -2.75
C SER A 100 -6.14 2.66 -3.08
N SER A 101 -4.88 2.49 -2.65
CA SER A 101 -4.12 1.28 -2.93
C SER A 101 -4.71 0.05 -2.23
N GLY A 102 -4.68 -1.10 -2.90
CA GLY A 102 -5.13 -2.37 -2.32
C GLY A 102 -4.37 -2.76 -1.05
N PHE A 103 -3.14 -2.27 -0.87
CA PHE A 103 -2.37 -2.48 0.36
C PHE A 103 -2.96 -1.72 1.55
N ALA A 104 -3.26 -0.42 1.38
CA ALA A 104 -3.87 0.39 2.42
C ALA A 104 -5.27 -0.14 2.78
N GLN A 105 -6.10 -0.42 1.77
CA GLN A 105 -7.45 -0.98 1.99
C GLN A 105 -7.42 -2.34 2.70
N LYS A 106 -6.43 -3.20 2.40
CA LYS A 106 -6.26 -4.49 3.10
C LYS A 106 -5.85 -4.30 4.55
N THR A 107 -4.96 -3.35 4.81
CA THR A 107 -4.49 -3.01 6.16
C THR A 107 -5.64 -2.47 6.99
N GLU A 108 -6.38 -1.50 6.46
CA GLU A 108 -7.56 -0.93 7.09
C GLU A 108 -8.64 -1.99 7.35
N ARG A 109 -8.92 -2.86 6.38
CA ARG A 109 -9.87 -3.98 6.58
C ARG A 109 -9.43 -4.90 7.72
N THR A 110 -8.13 -5.13 7.87
CA THR A 110 -7.58 -5.97 8.93
C THR A 110 -7.72 -5.29 10.29
N GLU A 111 -7.44 -3.99 10.36
CA GLU A 111 -7.58 -3.20 11.57
C GLU A 111 -9.04 -3.07 12.01
N ARG A 112 -9.96 -2.73 11.09
CA ARG A 112 -11.40 -2.72 11.37
C ARG A 112 -11.89 -4.06 11.90
N ARG A 113 -11.40 -5.18 11.35
CA ARG A 113 -11.75 -6.54 11.84
C ARG A 113 -11.24 -6.83 13.24
N LYS A 114 -10.05 -6.33 13.60
CA LYS A 114 -9.50 -6.47 14.96
C LYS A 114 -10.34 -5.70 15.97
N ASN A 115 -10.88 -4.56 15.57
CA ASN A 115 -11.61 -3.64 16.44
C ASN A 115 -13.13 -3.92 16.51
N LEU A 116 -13.62 -5.04 15.95
CA LEU A 116 -15.05 -5.37 15.98
C LEU A 116 -15.53 -5.74 17.40
N THR A 117 -16.64 -5.14 17.77
CA THR A 117 -17.42 -5.52 18.96
C THR A 117 -18.07 -6.89 18.76
N ASP A 118 -18.46 -7.55 19.85
CA ASP A 118 -19.04 -8.89 19.78
C ASP A 118 -20.36 -8.93 18.98
N PHE A 119 -21.19 -7.90 19.13
CA PHE A 119 -22.42 -7.77 18.35
C PHE A 119 -22.15 -7.61 16.84
N GLU A 120 -21.12 -6.85 16.46
CA GLU A 120 -20.72 -6.73 15.06
C GLU A 120 -20.15 -8.03 14.50
N ARG A 121 -19.41 -8.80 15.31
CA ARG A 121 -18.95 -10.15 14.93
C ARG A 121 -20.14 -11.07 14.66
N PHE A 122 -21.20 -11.02 15.47
CA PHE A 122 -22.43 -11.77 15.22
C PHE A 122 -23.12 -11.34 13.90
N LYS A 123 -23.21 -10.03 13.63
CA LYS A 123 -23.73 -9.54 12.34
C LYS A 123 -22.91 -10.07 11.15
N VAL A 124 -21.58 -10.00 11.24
CA VAL A 124 -20.67 -10.52 10.22
C VAL A 124 -20.90 -12.03 10.02
N LEU A 125 -21.06 -12.80 11.10
CA LEU A 125 -21.35 -14.23 11.01
C LEU A 125 -22.66 -14.50 10.24
N ARG A 126 -23.74 -13.78 10.57
CA ARG A 126 -25.04 -13.93 9.91
C ARG A 126 -24.96 -13.58 8.41
N LEU A 127 -24.34 -12.45 8.06
CA LEU A 127 -24.16 -12.03 6.67
C LEU A 127 -23.29 -13.02 5.88
N ARG A 128 -22.22 -13.56 6.49
CA ARG A 128 -21.39 -14.60 5.85
C ARG A 128 -22.17 -15.89 5.59
N LYS A 129 -23.09 -16.28 6.49
CA LYS A 129 -23.96 -17.46 6.29
C LYS A 129 -24.92 -17.24 5.13
N GLN A 130 -25.53 -16.06 5.02
CA GLN A 130 -26.41 -15.69 3.89
C GLN A 130 -25.64 -15.71 2.56
N ALA A 131 -24.51 -15.02 2.48
CA ALA A 131 -23.68 -14.98 1.27
C ALA A 131 -23.22 -16.39 0.84
N ARG A 132 -22.80 -17.24 1.80
CA ARG A 132 -22.41 -18.63 1.50
C ARG A 132 -23.57 -19.44 0.93
N TYR A 133 -24.78 -19.28 1.48
CA TYR A 133 -25.95 -19.98 1.00
C TYR A 133 -26.30 -19.60 -0.45
N GLU A 134 -26.25 -18.30 -0.79
CA GLU A 134 -26.49 -17.84 -2.15
C GLU A 134 -25.46 -18.39 -3.15
N VAL A 135 -24.17 -18.38 -2.78
CA VAL A 135 -23.10 -18.97 -3.60
C VAL A 135 -23.31 -20.48 -3.80
N GLN A 136 -23.75 -21.21 -2.76
CA GLN A 136 -24.04 -22.64 -2.89
C GLN A 136 -25.25 -22.89 -3.80
N LYS A 137 -26.28 -22.04 -3.71
CA LYS A 137 -27.47 -22.11 -4.57
C LYS A 137 -27.11 -21.87 -6.03
N SER A 138 -26.31 -20.85 -6.33
CA SER A 138 -25.85 -20.59 -7.71
C SER A 138 -24.94 -21.71 -8.22
N HIS A 139 -24.01 -22.19 -7.39
CA HIS A 139 -23.14 -23.30 -7.74
C HIS A 139 -23.90 -24.60 -8.04
N ALA A 140 -24.91 -24.94 -7.24
CA ALA A 140 -25.75 -26.11 -7.47
C ALA A 140 -26.47 -26.04 -8.83
N LYS A 141 -26.96 -24.85 -9.22
CA LYS A 141 -27.59 -24.63 -10.55
C LYS A 141 -26.58 -24.84 -11.68
N VAL A 142 -25.39 -24.24 -11.58
CA VAL A 142 -24.33 -24.39 -12.59
C VAL A 142 -23.92 -25.86 -12.73
N LYS A 143 -23.71 -26.57 -11.62
CA LYS A 143 -23.38 -27.99 -11.62
C LYS A 143 -24.48 -28.85 -12.27
N ALA A 144 -25.75 -28.57 -11.97
CA ALA A 144 -26.87 -29.30 -12.56
C ALA A 144 -27.02 -29.03 -14.07
N ALA A 145 -26.68 -27.83 -14.54
CA ALA A 145 -26.65 -27.51 -15.97
C ALA A 145 -25.48 -28.21 -16.70
N ALA A 146 -24.29 -28.20 -16.11
CA ALA A 146 -23.11 -28.86 -16.66
C ALA A 146 -23.22 -30.40 -16.69
N ALA A 147 -24.01 -31.00 -15.81
CA ALA A 147 -24.28 -32.44 -15.83
C ALA A 147 -25.30 -32.87 -16.93
N LYS A 148 -25.95 -31.91 -17.60
CA LYS A 148 -26.93 -32.15 -18.67
C LYS A 148 -26.38 -31.91 -20.07
N SER A 149 -25.20 -31.31 -20.19
CA SER A 149 -24.41 -31.18 -21.43
C SER A 149 -23.41 -32.33 -21.53
#